data_AF-A0A3C2CHZ5-F1
#
_entry.id   AF-A0A3C2CHZ5-F1
#
_cell.length_a   1.000
_cell.length_b   1.000
_cell.length_c   1.000
_cell.angle_alpha   90.00
_cell.angle_beta   90.00
_cell.angle_gamma   90.00
#
_symmetry.space_group_name_H-M   'P 1'
#
loop_
_entity.id
_entity.type
_entity.pdbx_description
1 polymer ?
#
loop_
_entity_poly.entity_id
_entity_poly.type
_entity_poly.pdbx_seq_one_letter_code
_entity_poly.pdbx_strand_id
1 'polypeptide(L)'
;PLKHKNRGSHLSFSHDSALAIGQALINEQSTIPDVRPPDLVRFGFAPLYNTFGEIEESIERVKEVIYGGGIDRWRDATPVVP
;
A
#
# COMPACT_ATOMS: atom_id res chain seq x y z
N PRO A 1 15.61 3.36 4.01
CA PRO A 1 17.05 3.46 4.39
C PRO A 1 17.73 4.68 3.78
N LEU A 2 18.46 5.50 4.56
CA LEU A 2 19.11 6.71 4.03
C LEU A 2 20.25 6.37 3.06
N LYS A 3 21.11 5.40 3.41
CA LYS A 3 22.21 4.92 2.56
C LYS A 3 21.67 4.10 1.39
N HIS A 4 22.04 4.47 0.17
CA HIS A 4 21.58 3.81 -1.07
C HIS A 4 21.84 2.31 -1.06
N LYS A 5 23.05 1.89 -0.67
CA LYS A 5 23.47 0.48 -0.60
C LYS A 5 22.66 -0.42 0.34
N ASN A 6 21.81 0.16 1.19
CA ASN A 6 20.96 -0.57 2.13
C ASN A 6 19.50 -0.68 1.65
N ARG A 7 19.17 -0.17 0.45
CA ARG A 7 17.80 -0.19 -0.09
C ARG A 7 17.59 -1.44 -0.94
N GLY A 8 16.45 -2.11 -0.72
CA GLY A 8 15.94 -3.13 -1.63
C GLY A 8 15.01 -2.53 -2.69
N SER A 9 14.33 -3.39 -3.45
CA SER A 9 13.35 -3.01 -4.48
C SER A 9 11.94 -2.80 -3.93
N HIS A 10 11.81 -2.33 -2.69
CA HIS A 10 10.51 -2.07 -2.07
C HIS A 10 10.53 -0.79 -1.24
N LEU A 11 9.34 -0.27 -0.97
CA LEU A 11 9.09 0.78 0.01
C LEU A 11 8.04 0.28 1.01
N SER A 12 8.25 0.56 2.28
CA SER A 12 7.23 0.33 3.31
C SER A 12 7.04 1.62 4.11
N PHE A 13 5.79 1.91 4.46
CA PHE A 13 5.46 2.92 5.44
C PHE A 13 4.62 2.30 6.56
N SER A 14 4.70 2.91 7.74
CA SER A 14 3.90 2.52 8.92
C SER A 14 2.66 3.40 9.01
N HIS A 15 1.53 2.79 9.36
CA HIS A 15 0.27 3.45 9.63
C HIS A 15 -0.59 2.54 10.52
N ASP A 16 -1.19 3.08 11.58
CA ASP A 16 -2.00 2.32 12.55
C ASP A 16 -3.15 1.55 11.90
N SER A 17 -3.70 2.10 10.81
CA SER A 17 -4.75 1.48 9.99
C SER A 17 -4.23 0.72 8.76
N ALA A 18 -3.02 0.16 8.78
CA ALA A 18 -2.40 -0.51 7.63
C ALA A 18 -3.28 -1.60 6.99
N LEU A 19 -4.00 -2.38 7.81
CA LEU A 19 -4.93 -3.39 7.32
C LEU A 19 -6.07 -2.77 6.52
N ALA A 20 -6.71 -1.72 7.05
CA ALA A 20 -7.80 -1.02 6.37
C ALA A 20 -7.32 -0.37 5.06
N ILE A 21 -6.13 0.25 5.08
CA ILE A 21 -5.50 0.81 3.87
C ILE A 21 -5.30 -0.29 2.82
N GLY A 22 -4.72 -1.42 3.19
CA GLY A 22 -4.47 -2.52 2.27
C GLY A 22 -5.77 -3.08 1.67
N GLN A 23 -6.80 -3.28 2.49
CA GLN A 23 -8.10 -3.75 2.02
C GLN A 23 -8.77 -2.75 1.08
N ALA A 24 -8.75 -1.45 1.40
CA ALA A 24 -9.28 -0.42 0.52
C ALA A 24 -8.53 -0.36 -0.83
N LEU A 25 -7.19 -0.47 -0.80
CA LEU A 25 -6.38 -0.48 -2.03
C LEU A 25 -6.71 -1.68 -2.93
N ILE A 26 -6.85 -2.87 -2.35
CA ILE A 26 -7.14 -4.11 -3.09
C ILE A 26 -8.54 -4.05 -3.69
N ASN A 27 -9.53 -3.65 -2.91
CA ASN A 27 -10.94 -3.79 -3.27
C ASN A 27 -11.53 -2.56 -4.00
N GLU A 28 -10.96 -1.37 -3.81
CA GLU A 28 -11.50 -0.13 -4.42
C GLU A 28 -10.55 0.49 -5.47
N GLN A 29 -9.24 0.31 -5.33
CA GLN A 29 -8.24 1.03 -6.14
C GLN A 29 -7.40 0.13 -7.06
N SER A 30 -7.74 -1.16 -7.19
CA SER A 30 -7.00 -2.12 -8.03
C SER A 30 -5.49 -2.12 -7.76
N THR A 31 -5.08 -1.89 -6.52
CA THR A 31 -3.69 -1.81 -6.10
C THR A 31 -3.42 -2.85 -5.01
N ILE A 32 -2.41 -3.69 -5.21
CA ILE A 32 -2.14 -4.83 -4.33
C ILE A 32 -0.86 -4.57 -3.52
N PRO A 33 -0.96 -4.01 -2.30
CA PRO A 33 0.16 -3.96 -1.37
C PRO A 33 0.31 -5.28 -0.60
N ASP A 34 1.46 -5.43 0.04
CA ASP A 34 1.71 -6.45 1.06
C ASP A 34 1.56 -5.80 2.45
N VAL A 35 0.47 -6.11 3.16
CA VAL A 35 0.27 -5.64 4.53
C VAL A 35 1.02 -6.56 5.49
N ARG A 36 1.88 -5.97 6.32
CA ARG A 36 2.67 -6.67 7.33
C ARG A 36 2.19 -6.21 8.70
N PRO A 37 1.50 -7.08 9.46
CA PRO A 37 1.07 -6.75 10.80
C PRO A 37 2.27 -6.31 11.70
N PRO A 38 2.05 -5.38 12.63
CA PRO A 38 0.75 -4.77 12.95
C PRO A 38 0.36 -3.60 12.01
N ASP A 39 1.32 -2.89 11.43
CA ASP A 39 1.12 -1.51 11.00
C ASP A 39 1.84 -1.15 9.68
N LEU A 40 2.42 -2.10 8.95
CA LEU A 40 3.19 -1.81 7.74
C LEU A 40 2.40 -2.08 6.47
N VAL A 41 2.48 -1.14 5.53
CA VAL A 41 2.03 -1.32 4.13
C VAL A 41 3.27 -1.30 3.24
N ARG A 42 3.49 -2.37 2.47
CA ARG A 42 4.67 -2.53 1.61
C ARG A 42 4.32 -2.61 0.13
N PHE A 43 5.07 -1.89 -0.68
CA PHE A 43 5.03 -1.90 -2.14
C PHE A 43 6.34 -2.45 -2.68
N GLY A 44 6.25 -3.52 -3.47
CA GLY A 44 7.38 -4.04 -4.24
C GLY A 44 7.42 -3.42 -5.63
N PHE A 45 8.61 -3.04 -6.08
CA PHE A 45 8.86 -2.55 -7.43
C PHE A 45 9.67 -3.61 -8.18
N ALA A 46 9.12 -4.07 -9.30
CA ALA A 46 9.76 -4.99 -10.22
C ALA A 46 10.12 -4.24 -11.51
N PRO A 47 11.40 -3.84 -11.68
CA PRO A 47 11.82 -3.02 -12.83
C PRO A 47 11.56 -3.63 -14.20
N LEU A 48 11.35 -4.96 -14.26
CA LEU A 48 11.07 -5.67 -15.51
C LEU A 48 9.72 -5.27 -16.12
N TYR A 49 8.73 -4.90 -15.29
CA TYR A 49 7.37 -4.65 -15.75
C TYR A 49 6.68 -3.47 -15.08
N ASN A 50 7.25 -2.87 -14.03
CA ASN A 50 6.72 -1.63 -13.47
C ASN A 50 7.26 -0.40 -14.20
N THR A 51 6.37 0.51 -14.56
CA THR A 51 6.70 1.81 -15.13
C THR A 51 6.66 2.92 -14.09
N PHE A 52 7.34 4.04 -14.35
CA PHE A 52 7.23 5.21 -13.47
C PHE A 52 5.80 5.77 -13.41
N GLY A 53 5.04 5.71 -14.51
CA GLY A 53 3.64 6.15 -14.55
C GLY A 53 2.73 5.31 -13.63
N GLU A 54 2.94 4.00 -13.57
CA GLU A 54 2.21 3.14 -12.62
C GLU A 54 2.56 3.45 -11.16
N ILE A 55 3.80 3.87 -10.89
CA ILE A 55 4.21 4.31 -9.55
C ILE A 55 3.49 5.61 -9.18
N GLU A 56 3.43 6.58 -10.09
CA GLU A 56 2.68 7.83 -9.88
C GLU A 56 1.18 7.57 -9.66
N GLU A 57 0.54 6.73 -10.48
CA GLU A 57 -0.86 6.35 -10.27
C GLU A 57 -1.09 5.65 -8.92
N SER A 58 -0.17 4.77 -8.52
CA SER A 58 -0.23 4.09 -7.23
C SER A 58 -0.20 5.09 -6.07
N ILE A 59 0.61 6.15 -6.16
CA ILE A 59 0.66 7.21 -5.15
C ILE A 59 -0.68 7.95 -5.06
N GLU A 60 -1.31 8.29 -6.19
CA GLU A 60 -2.62 8.96 -6.19
C GLU A 60 -3.73 8.06 -5.62
N ARG A 61 -3.72 6.76 -5.92
CA ARG A 61 -4.64 5.78 -5.34
C ARG A 61 -4.48 5.64 -3.84
N VAL A 62 -3.25 5.66 -3.33
CA VAL A 62 -2.97 5.68 -1.88
C VAL A 62 -3.51 6.96 -1.24
N LYS A 63 -3.31 8.12 -1.87
CA LYS A 63 -3.85 9.39 -1.38
C LYS A 63 -5.38 9.35 -1.32
N GLU A 64 -6.04 8.80 -2.33
CA GLU A 64 -7.50 8.65 -2.35
C GLU A 64 -8.00 7.78 -1.19
N VAL A 65 -7.32 6.66 -0.88
CA VAL A 65 -7.70 5.82 0.27
C VAL A 65 -7.53 6.55 1.60
N ILE A 66 -6.42 7.27 1.78
CA ILE A 66 -6.11 7.95 3.05
C ILE A 66 -7.01 9.17 3.26
N TYR A 67 -7.17 10.01 2.24
CA TYR A 67 -7.88 11.28 2.36
C TYR A 67 -9.36 11.21 1.95
N GLY A 68 -9.74 10.24 1.11
CA GLY A 68 -11.12 10.00 0.65
C GLY A 68 -11.95 9.09 1.57
N GLY A 69 -11.51 8.87 2.81
CA GLY A 69 -12.24 8.09 3.81
C GLY A 69 -12.24 6.57 3.58
N GLY A 70 -11.31 6.04 2.77
CA GLY A 70 -11.16 4.60 2.56
C GLY A 70 -10.81 3.85 3.85
N ILE A 71 -10.01 4.48 4.72
CA ILE A 71 -9.68 3.92 6.04
C ILE A 71 -10.95 3.65 6.87
N ASP A 72 -11.89 4.60 6.93
CA ASP A 72 -13.10 4.45 7.74
C ASP A 72 -14.02 3.36 7.20
N ARG A 73 -14.12 3.23 5.87
CA ARG A 73 -14.92 2.18 5.22
C ARG A 73 -14.41 0.77 5.53
N TRP A 74 -13.09 0.62 5.74
CA TRP A 74 -12.43 -0.68 5.88
C TRP A 74 -11.84 -0.94 7.28
N ARG A 75 -12.07 -0.05 8.25
CA ARG A 75 -11.48 -0.12 9.60
C ARG A 75 -11.71 -1.45 10.31
N ASP A 76 -12.92 -1.98 10.20
CA ASP A 76 -13.38 -3.19 10.90
C ASP A 76 -13.55 -4.38 9.95
N ALA A 77 -12.98 -4.28 8.74
CA ALA A 77 -13.10 -5.33 7.73
C ALA A 77 -12.24 -6.54 8.08
N THR A 78 -12.88 -7.71 8.13
CA THR A 78 -12.16 -8.99 8.20
C THR A 78 -11.69 -9.37 6.79
N PRO A 79 -10.37 -9.58 6.56
CA PRO A 79 -9.88 -10.05 5.28
C PRO A 79 -10.57 -11.34 4.85
N VAL A 80 -11.00 -11.41 3.58
CA VAL A 80 -11.64 -12.62 3.02
C VAL A 80 -10.65 -13.78 2.92
N VAL A 81 -9.33 -13.48 2.91
CA VAL A 81 -8.24 -14.44 2.94
C VAL A 81 -7.22 -14.06 4.03
N PRO A 82 -6.73 -15.01 4.85
CA PRO A 82 -5.76 -14.75 5.92
C PRO A 82 -4.40 -14.27 5.44
#